data_AF-A0A3C1H5L9-F1
#
_entry.id   AF-A0A3C1H5L9-F1
#
_cell.length_a   1.000
_cell.length_b   1.000
_cell.length_c   1.000
_cell.angle_alpha   90.00
_cell.angle_beta   90.00
_cell.angle_gamma   90.00
#
_symmetry.space_group_name_H-M   'P 1'
#
loop_
_entity.id
_entity.type
_entity.pdbx_description
1 polymer ?
#
loop_
_entity_poly.entity_id
_entity_poly.type
_entity_poly.pdbx_seq_one_letter_code
_entity_poly.pdbx_strand_id
1 'polypeptide(L)'
;MEQNQNELLDQLNRFTRRSHSLDEVYIFDLILCDNEIDRDGDCFSMQALAELQNRFVGVTGIFDHDPRSGNQTARIFRTALRRDPERCTKAGQEYCCLTANAYMVRTERNSDLIREIEGGIKKEVSISCACGKRVCSVCGKNHLQQPCTHIKGRVYGGTLCYTTLDDVNDVYEWSFVAVPAQRRAGVTKTLGGQADAETEILRRAYGDALRTVDQLSEAIRRDVVRLCYRWGDNACAKALADSALHMDAAQLLTLRQSLQKGAAPAAGKPILPENPHMPAKNGLSAFSLGSMERSEDAHE
;
A
#
# COMPACT_ATOMS: atom_id res chain seq x y z
N MET A 1 -31.16 6.75 15.95
CA MET A 1 -30.18 5.82 16.57
C MET A 1 -30.86 4.61 17.18
N GLU A 2 -31.91 4.76 18.02
CA GLU A 2 -32.65 3.62 18.60
C GLU A 2 -33.24 2.64 17.56
N GLN A 3 -33.78 3.15 16.45
CA GLN A 3 -34.39 2.30 15.41
C GLN A 3 -33.39 1.35 14.74
N ASN A 4 -32.13 1.77 14.60
CA ASN A 4 -31.05 0.93 14.07
C ASN A 4 -30.62 -0.14 15.10
N GLN A 5 -30.69 0.17 16.41
CA GLN A 5 -30.35 -0.80 17.45
C GLN A 5 -31.41 -1.90 17.62
N ASN A 6 -32.70 -1.57 17.47
CA ASN A 6 -33.77 -2.56 17.49
C ASN A 6 -33.68 -3.52 16.29
N GLU A 7 -33.38 -3.01 15.09
CA GLU A 7 -33.15 -3.86 13.91
C GLU A 7 -31.96 -4.80 14.08
N LEU A 8 -30.87 -4.31 14.68
CA LEU A 8 -29.70 -5.15 15.01
C LEU A 8 -30.05 -6.19 16.07
N LEU A 9 -30.84 -5.82 17.08
CA LEU A 9 -31.30 -6.75 18.11
C LEU A 9 -32.20 -7.86 17.51
N ASP A 10 -33.10 -7.52 16.60
CA ASP A 10 -33.94 -8.50 15.91
C ASP A 10 -33.10 -9.48 15.09
N GLN A 11 -32.09 -8.97 14.37
CA GLN A 11 -31.16 -9.81 13.62
C GLN A 11 -30.34 -10.71 14.54
N LEU A 12 -29.86 -10.18 15.67
CA LEU A 12 -29.15 -10.93 16.69
C LEU A 12 -30.02 -12.05 17.27
N ASN A 13 -31.28 -11.76 17.62
CA ASN A 13 -32.20 -12.69 18.25
C ASN A 13 -32.57 -13.90 17.36
N ARG A 14 -32.27 -13.86 16.06
CA ARG A 14 -32.37 -15.02 15.17
C ARG A 14 -31.29 -16.08 15.41
N PHE A 15 -30.21 -15.72 16.09
CA PHE A 15 -29.07 -16.60 16.39
C PHE A 15 -29.06 -17.08 17.85
N THR A 16 -29.92 -16.55 18.71
CA THR A 16 -29.97 -16.88 20.14
C THR A 16 -31.09 -17.87 20.45
N ARG A 17 -30.93 -18.66 21.52
CA ARG A 17 -31.94 -19.67 21.92
C ARG A 17 -33.22 -19.06 22.49
N ARG A 18 -33.10 -17.89 23.10
CA ARG A 18 -34.22 -17.07 23.58
C ARG A 18 -34.00 -15.64 23.10
N SER A 19 -35.06 -14.85 23.08
CA SER A 19 -34.97 -13.42 22.83
C SER A 19 -34.24 -12.73 23.99
N HIS A 20 -33.37 -11.80 23.61
CA HIS A 20 -32.68 -10.87 24.49
C HIS A 20 -33.20 -9.45 24.28
N SER A 21 -33.02 -8.62 25.30
CA SER A 21 -33.22 -7.17 25.26
C SER A 21 -31.88 -6.41 25.15
N LEU A 22 -31.91 -5.12 24.80
CA LEU A 22 -30.70 -4.30 24.61
C LEU A 22 -29.87 -4.14 25.89
N ASP A 23 -30.48 -4.26 27.06
CA ASP A 23 -29.82 -4.23 28.37
C ASP A 23 -29.16 -5.57 28.75
N GLU A 24 -29.52 -6.67 28.08
CA GLU A 24 -28.87 -7.98 28.29
C GLU A 24 -27.67 -8.22 27.39
N VAL A 25 -27.54 -7.45 26.30
CA VAL A 25 -26.48 -7.64 25.30
C VAL A 25 -25.65 -6.38 25.09
N TYR A 26 -24.40 -6.58 24.71
CA TYR A 26 -23.50 -5.53 24.25
C TYR A 26 -23.22 -5.77 22.78
N ILE A 27 -23.74 -4.90 21.90
CA ILE A 27 -23.54 -4.95 20.45
C ILE A 27 -22.50 -3.91 20.07
N PHE A 28 -21.52 -4.29 19.25
CA PHE A 28 -20.45 -3.40 18.80
C PHE A 28 -20.02 -3.70 17.36
N ASP A 29 -19.39 -2.69 16.77
CA ASP A 29 -19.07 -2.61 15.35
C ASP A 29 -17.59 -2.92 15.10
N LEU A 30 -17.31 -3.78 14.12
CA LEU A 30 -15.98 -4.26 13.79
C LEU A 30 -15.63 -4.03 12.32
N ILE A 31 -14.40 -3.62 12.05
CA ILE A 31 -13.72 -3.90 10.77
C ILE A 31 -12.88 -5.15 11.00
N LEU A 32 -13.14 -6.21 10.23
CA LEU A 32 -12.44 -7.50 10.37
C LEU A 32 -11.16 -7.55 9.54
N CYS A 33 -11.27 -7.19 8.25
CA CYS A 33 -10.16 -7.18 7.31
C CYS A 33 -10.52 -6.29 6.11
N ASP A 34 -9.53 -6.00 5.27
CA ASP A 34 -9.71 -5.22 4.05
C ASP A 34 -8.75 -5.68 2.94
N ASN A 35 -8.87 -5.10 1.74
CA ASN A 35 -8.02 -5.43 0.59
C ASN A 35 -6.74 -4.59 0.50
N GLU A 36 -6.35 -3.86 1.55
CA GLU A 36 -5.06 -3.18 1.60
C GLU A 36 -3.92 -4.18 1.86
N ILE A 37 -2.72 -3.82 1.40
CA ILE A 37 -1.51 -4.57 1.76
C ILE A 37 -1.20 -4.33 3.23
N ASP A 38 -1.24 -5.41 4.00
CA ASP A 38 -1.09 -5.40 5.44
C ASP A 38 0.38 -5.34 5.90
N ARG A 39 0.62 -5.51 7.20
CA ARG A 39 1.97 -5.47 7.77
C ARG A 39 2.85 -6.65 7.35
N ASP A 40 2.24 -7.79 7.02
CA ASP A 40 2.91 -9.03 6.63
C ASP A 40 3.08 -9.13 5.10
N GLY A 41 2.65 -8.10 4.38
CA GLY A 41 2.68 -8.04 2.92
C GLY A 41 1.64 -8.94 2.28
N ASP A 42 0.55 -9.25 2.99
CA ASP A 42 -0.61 -9.98 2.49
C ASP A 42 -1.73 -8.99 2.12
N CYS A 43 -2.60 -9.40 1.19
CA CYS A 43 -3.71 -8.60 0.68
C CYS A 43 -4.85 -9.55 0.28
N PHE A 44 -6.06 -9.33 0.80
CA PHE A 44 -7.22 -10.13 0.39
C PHE A 44 -7.71 -9.73 -1.00
N SER A 45 -8.01 -10.72 -1.84
CA SER A 45 -8.72 -10.48 -3.10
C SER A 45 -10.16 -10.02 -2.81
N MET A 46 -10.80 -9.36 -3.79
CA MET A 46 -12.23 -9.01 -3.68
C MET A 46 -13.12 -10.25 -3.55
N GLN A 47 -12.73 -11.36 -4.20
CA GLN A 47 -13.42 -12.63 -4.08
C GLN A 47 -13.30 -13.20 -2.66
N ALA A 48 -12.09 -13.16 -2.08
CA ALA A 48 -11.84 -13.59 -0.71
C ALA A 48 -12.68 -12.78 0.27
N LEU A 49 -12.77 -11.45 0.12
CA LEU A 49 -13.62 -10.62 0.98
C LEU A 49 -15.10 -11.02 0.89
N ALA A 50 -15.60 -11.35 -0.31
CA ALA A 50 -16.97 -11.82 -0.49
C ALA A 50 -17.21 -13.20 0.14
N GLU A 51 -16.24 -14.11 0.04
CA GLU A 51 -16.31 -15.43 0.70
C GLU A 51 -16.26 -15.30 2.23
N LEU A 52 -15.37 -14.45 2.75
CA LEU A 52 -15.29 -14.14 4.18
C LEU A 52 -16.59 -13.54 4.71
N GLN A 53 -17.23 -12.65 3.95
CA GLN A 53 -18.52 -12.05 4.34
C GLN A 53 -19.54 -13.12 4.74
N ASN A 54 -19.67 -14.18 3.94
CA ASN A 54 -20.63 -15.24 4.20
C ASN A 54 -20.20 -16.16 5.35
N ARG A 55 -18.89 -16.40 5.49
CA ARG A 55 -18.34 -17.36 6.45
C ARG A 55 -18.23 -16.80 7.88
N PHE A 56 -18.12 -15.50 8.06
CA PHE A 56 -17.94 -14.90 9.39
C PHE A 56 -19.21 -14.87 10.25
N VAL A 57 -20.39 -15.06 9.67
CA VAL A 57 -21.63 -15.09 10.45
C VAL A 57 -21.63 -16.30 11.37
N GLY A 58 -21.77 -16.06 12.68
CA GLY A 58 -21.70 -17.09 13.72
C GLY A 58 -20.27 -17.40 14.20
N VAL A 59 -19.23 -16.78 13.65
CA VAL A 59 -17.86 -17.00 14.10
C VAL A 59 -17.64 -16.37 15.48
N THR A 60 -16.97 -17.12 16.35
CA THR A 60 -16.70 -16.74 17.72
C THR A 60 -15.52 -15.75 17.81
N GLY A 61 -15.66 -14.79 18.72
CA GLY A 61 -14.62 -13.87 19.14
C GLY A 61 -13.91 -14.36 20.40
N ILE A 62 -12.58 -14.42 20.35
CA ILE A 62 -11.75 -14.88 21.47
C ILE A 62 -11.01 -13.70 22.12
N PHE A 63 -10.96 -13.72 23.45
CA PHE A 63 -10.19 -12.77 24.24
C PHE A 63 -8.88 -13.40 24.74
N ASP A 64 -7.76 -12.75 24.41
CA ASP A 64 -6.38 -13.23 24.57
C ASP A 64 -6.14 -14.55 23.80
N HIS A 65 -5.00 -14.68 23.11
CA HIS A 65 -4.63 -15.80 22.20
C HIS A 65 -4.54 -17.19 22.84
N ASP A 66 -5.21 -17.40 23.96
CA ASP A 66 -5.39 -18.65 24.64
C ASP A 66 -6.66 -19.35 24.12
N PRO A 67 -6.51 -20.46 23.36
CA PRO A 67 -7.62 -21.17 22.73
C PRO A 67 -8.47 -21.98 23.71
N ARG A 68 -8.28 -21.82 25.03
CA ARG A 68 -9.16 -22.42 26.03
C ARG A 68 -10.61 -21.96 25.80
N SER A 69 -11.53 -22.92 25.78
CA SER A 69 -12.97 -22.70 25.52
C SER A 69 -13.63 -21.64 26.42
N GLY A 70 -13.03 -21.32 27.57
CA GLY A 70 -13.48 -20.27 28.49
C GLY A 70 -13.41 -18.83 27.94
N ASN A 71 -12.67 -18.61 26.85
CA ASN A 71 -12.38 -17.28 26.29
C ASN A 71 -13.25 -16.89 25.09
N GLN A 72 -14.27 -17.69 24.78
CA GLN A 72 -15.30 -17.34 23.80
C GLN A 72 -16.23 -16.29 24.39
N THR A 73 -15.94 -15.01 24.14
CA THR A 73 -16.62 -13.89 24.79
C THR A 73 -17.64 -13.20 23.90
N ALA A 74 -17.45 -13.28 22.58
CA ALA A 74 -18.29 -12.60 21.59
C ALA A 74 -18.64 -13.51 20.41
N ARG A 75 -19.64 -13.12 19.61
CA ARG A 75 -19.98 -13.80 18.34
C ARG A 75 -20.48 -12.80 17.31
N ILE A 76 -20.11 -13.01 16.05
CA ILE A 76 -20.58 -12.20 14.92
C ILE A 76 -21.97 -12.69 14.52
N PHE A 77 -22.91 -11.77 14.31
CA PHE A 77 -24.26 -12.11 13.82
C PHE A 77 -24.60 -11.44 12.48
N ARG A 78 -23.80 -10.46 12.06
CA ARG A 78 -24.00 -9.73 10.82
C ARG A 78 -22.66 -9.32 10.23
N THR A 79 -22.57 -9.38 8.91
CA THR A 79 -21.40 -8.96 8.13
C THR A 79 -21.84 -8.14 6.92
N ALA A 80 -20.98 -7.22 6.48
CA ALA A 80 -21.22 -6.43 5.28
C ALA A 80 -19.90 -6.02 4.63
N LEU A 81 -19.85 -6.04 3.30
CA LEU A 81 -18.78 -5.38 2.56
C LEU A 81 -19.09 -3.89 2.43
N ARG A 82 -18.10 -3.06 2.74
CA ARG A 82 -18.12 -1.62 2.48
C ARG A 82 -17.07 -1.31 1.43
N ARG A 83 -17.49 -0.69 0.33
CA ARG A 83 -16.62 -0.21 -0.74
C ARG A 83 -16.44 1.29 -0.60
N ASP A 84 -15.24 1.75 -0.88
CA ASP A 84 -14.88 3.16 -0.95
C ASP A 84 -14.22 3.38 -2.32
N PRO A 85 -15.01 3.69 -3.37
CA PRO A 85 -14.50 3.84 -4.73
C PRO A 85 -13.57 5.06 -4.88
N GLU A 86 -13.65 6.02 -3.95
CA GLU A 86 -12.79 7.20 -3.94
C GLU A 86 -11.42 6.91 -3.31
N ARG A 87 -11.22 5.70 -2.77
CA ARG A 87 -9.98 5.29 -2.13
C ARG A 87 -9.31 4.17 -2.91
N CYS A 88 -8.07 4.40 -3.29
CA CYS A 88 -7.22 3.41 -3.95
C CYS A 88 -6.28 2.74 -2.94
N THR A 89 -6.13 1.42 -3.04
CA THR A 89 -5.17 0.62 -2.28
C THR A 89 -3.77 0.77 -2.85
N LYS A 90 -2.74 0.33 -2.11
CA LYS A 90 -1.35 0.25 -2.63
C LYS A 90 -1.22 -0.69 -3.83
N ALA A 91 -2.17 -1.62 -4.00
CA ALA A 91 -2.26 -2.52 -5.13
C ALA A 91 -2.92 -1.88 -6.36
N GLY A 92 -3.37 -0.62 -6.28
CA GLY A 92 -4.05 0.07 -7.39
C GLY A 92 -5.52 -0.31 -7.56
N GLN A 93 -6.13 -0.96 -6.56
CA GLN A 93 -7.53 -1.41 -6.59
C GLN A 93 -8.42 -0.51 -5.72
N GLU A 94 -9.72 -0.43 -6.05
CA GLU A 94 -10.73 0.20 -5.19
C GLU A 94 -10.70 -0.42 -3.80
N TYR A 95 -10.79 0.41 -2.76
CA TYR A 95 -10.77 -0.08 -1.40
C TYR A 95 -12.08 -0.76 -1.01
N CYS A 96 -11.97 -1.92 -0.37
CA CYS A 96 -13.08 -2.63 0.22
C CYS A 96 -12.68 -3.22 1.57
N CYS A 97 -13.54 -3.08 2.57
CA CYS A 97 -13.39 -3.75 3.85
C CYS A 97 -14.59 -4.62 4.20
N LEU A 98 -14.31 -5.69 4.93
CA LEU A 98 -15.30 -6.51 5.60
C LEU A 98 -15.58 -5.94 6.98
N THR A 99 -16.84 -5.60 7.19
CA THR A 99 -17.38 -5.06 8.43
C THR A 99 -18.29 -6.09 9.09
N ALA A 100 -18.40 -6.05 10.41
CA ALA A 100 -19.24 -6.96 11.16
C ALA A 100 -19.90 -6.28 12.36
N ASN A 101 -21.03 -6.81 12.79
CA ASN A 101 -21.59 -6.55 14.10
C ASN A 101 -21.41 -7.81 14.94
N ALA A 102 -20.81 -7.63 16.11
CA ALA A 102 -20.62 -8.67 17.09
C ALA A 102 -21.40 -8.34 18.36
N TYR A 103 -21.70 -9.36 19.15
CA TYR A 103 -22.37 -9.20 20.42
C TYR A 103 -21.71 -10.01 21.54
N MET A 104 -21.93 -9.56 22.77
CA MET A 104 -21.65 -10.28 24.01
C MET A 104 -22.92 -10.29 24.86
N VAL A 105 -23.20 -11.39 25.57
CA VAL A 105 -24.19 -11.36 26.66
C VAL A 105 -23.54 -10.68 27.85
N ARG A 106 -24.19 -9.68 28.44
CA ARG A 106 -23.67 -8.96 29.61
C ARG A 106 -23.69 -9.87 30.83
N THR A 107 -22.55 -9.99 31.48
CA THR A 107 -22.35 -10.75 32.70
C THR A 107 -21.40 -9.99 33.61
N GLU A 108 -21.38 -10.30 34.91
CA GLU A 108 -20.41 -9.71 35.83
C GLU A 108 -18.97 -9.95 35.36
N ARG A 109 -18.70 -11.18 34.88
CA ARG A 109 -17.38 -11.65 34.40
C ARG A 109 -16.82 -10.84 33.23
N ASN A 110 -17.66 -10.31 32.33
CA ASN A 110 -17.20 -9.57 31.14
C ASN A 110 -17.48 -8.07 31.20
N SER A 111 -17.91 -7.56 32.36
CA SER A 111 -18.20 -6.14 32.54
C SER A 111 -16.96 -5.26 32.32
N ASP A 112 -15.79 -5.71 32.79
CA ASP A 112 -14.52 -4.99 32.57
C ASP A 112 -14.09 -5.00 31.10
N LEU A 113 -14.22 -6.14 30.41
CA LEU A 113 -13.94 -6.21 28.98
C LEU A 113 -14.83 -5.25 28.18
N ILE A 114 -16.12 -5.16 28.51
CA ILE A 114 -17.02 -4.20 27.85
C ILE A 114 -16.54 -2.76 28.09
N ARG A 115 -16.15 -2.41 29.33
CA ARG A 115 -15.60 -1.07 29.64
C ARG A 115 -14.29 -0.80 28.91
N GLU A 116 -13.43 -1.79 28.77
CA GLU A 116 -12.17 -1.68 28.03
C GLU A 116 -12.40 -1.45 26.52
N ILE A 117 -13.43 -2.10 25.95
CA ILE A 117 -13.83 -1.87 24.55
C ILE A 117 -14.39 -0.46 24.40
N GLU A 118 -15.32 -0.05 25.26
CA GLU A 118 -15.92 1.29 25.24
C GLU A 118 -14.87 2.40 25.48
N GLY A 119 -13.90 2.13 26.34
CA GLY A 119 -12.76 3.01 26.61
C GLY A 119 -11.70 3.02 25.48
N GLY A 120 -11.82 2.14 24.48
CA GLY A 120 -10.86 2.02 23.38
C GLY A 120 -9.52 1.41 23.77
N ILE A 121 -9.43 0.77 24.94
CA ILE A 121 -8.27 0.00 25.40
C ILE A 121 -8.19 -1.33 24.65
N LYS A 122 -9.34 -2.00 24.47
CA LYS A 122 -9.48 -3.20 23.63
C LYS A 122 -10.09 -2.80 22.30
N LYS A 123 -9.24 -2.51 21.33
CA LYS A 123 -9.65 -1.95 20.05
C LYS A 123 -9.27 -2.84 18.88
N GLU A 124 -8.01 -3.22 18.78
CA GLU A 124 -7.50 -3.91 17.61
C GLU A 124 -7.94 -5.38 17.59
N VAL A 125 -8.29 -5.87 16.40
CA VAL A 125 -8.65 -7.27 16.20
C VAL A 125 -7.87 -7.88 15.05
N SER A 126 -7.72 -9.20 15.08
CA SER A 126 -7.20 -9.98 13.96
C SER A 126 -8.17 -11.10 13.61
N ILE A 127 -8.04 -11.61 12.40
CA ILE A 127 -8.79 -12.78 11.94
C ILE A 127 -7.86 -13.95 11.66
N SER A 128 -8.39 -15.16 11.82
CA SER A 128 -7.73 -16.40 11.43
C SER A 128 -8.59 -17.13 10.39
N CYS A 129 -8.03 -17.36 9.20
CA CYS A 129 -8.71 -18.03 8.11
C CYS A 129 -7.74 -18.88 7.27
N ALA A 130 -8.30 -19.86 6.57
CA ALA A 130 -7.58 -20.70 5.62
C ALA A 130 -7.88 -20.26 4.19
N CYS A 131 -6.82 -19.96 3.43
CA CYS A 131 -6.89 -19.61 2.01
C CYS A 131 -6.20 -20.70 1.18
N GLY A 132 -6.83 -21.13 0.08
CA GLY A 132 -6.34 -22.13 -0.87
C GLY A 132 -5.37 -21.55 -1.90
N LYS A 133 -5.28 -20.21 -1.99
CA LYS A 133 -4.34 -19.52 -2.87
C LYS A 133 -3.60 -18.42 -2.14
N ARG A 134 -2.28 -18.38 -2.37
CA ARG A 134 -1.36 -17.34 -1.90
C ARG A 134 -0.48 -16.90 -3.06
N VAL A 135 -0.93 -15.92 -3.82
CA VAL A 135 -0.36 -15.58 -5.14
C VAL A 135 0.63 -14.42 -5.05
N CYS A 136 1.84 -14.57 -5.55
CA CYS A 136 2.81 -13.48 -5.66
C CYS A 136 2.35 -12.43 -6.67
N SER A 137 2.29 -11.15 -6.28
CA SER A 137 1.91 -10.04 -7.17
C SER A 137 2.88 -9.79 -8.33
N VAL A 138 4.14 -10.23 -8.22
CA VAL A 138 5.18 -10.00 -9.23
C VAL A 138 5.19 -11.08 -10.31
N CYS A 139 5.07 -12.36 -9.91
CA CYS A 139 5.23 -13.50 -10.84
C CYS A 139 4.01 -14.40 -10.97
N GLY A 140 2.95 -14.16 -10.20
CA GLY A 140 1.71 -14.94 -10.25
C GLY A 140 1.82 -16.36 -9.68
N LYS A 141 2.97 -16.77 -9.14
CA LYS A 141 3.11 -18.10 -8.53
C LYS A 141 2.31 -18.21 -7.24
N ASN A 142 1.60 -19.32 -7.07
CA ASN A 142 0.93 -19.69 -5.82
C ASN A 142 1.96 -20.31 -4.86
N HIS A 143 2.26 -19.63 -3.77
CA HIS A 143 3.24 -20.05 -2.76
C HIS A 143 2.90 -21.40 -2.09
N LEU A 144 1.63 -21.82 -2.11
CA LEU A 144 1.23 -23.13 -1.59
C LEU A 144 1.63 -24.29 -2.51
N GLN A 145 1.79 -24.04 -3.81
CA GLN A 145 2.15 -25.04 -4.81
C GLN A 145 3.63 -24.91 -5.19
N GLN A 146 4.09 -23.69 -5.43
CA GLN A 146 5.45 -23.40 -5.84
C GLN A 146 5.91 -22.06 -5.22
N PRO A 147 6.89 -22.08 -4.29
CA PRO A 147 7.45 -20.84 -3.76
C PRO A 147 8.21 -20.06 -4.85
N CYS A 148 8.33 -18.74 -4.66
CA CYS A 148 9.14 -17.88 -5.50
C CYS A 148 10.19 -17.14 -4.67
N THR A 149 11.18 -16.52 -5.33
CA THR A 149 12.28 -15.80 -4.68
C THR A 149 11.98 -14.33 -4.39
N HIS A 150 10.78 -13.85 -4.74
CA HIS A 150 10.39 -12.45 -4.51
C HIS A 150 10.12 -12.20 -3.02
N ILE A 151 10.64 -11.09 -2.52
CA ILE A 151 10.54 -10.71 -1.12
C ILE A 151 9.44 -9.66 -0.99
N LYS A 152 8.42 -9.95 -0.15
CA LYS A 152 7.32 -9.03 0.14
C LYS A 152 7.86 -7.66 0.59
N GLY A 153 7.24 -6.58 0.13
CA GLY A 153 7.65 -5.20 0.40
C GLY A 153 8.72 -4.65 -0.54
N ARG A 154 9.38 -5.46 -1.37
CA ARG A 154 10.32 -4.97 -2.39
C ARG A 154 9.61 -4.67 -3.72
N VAL A 155 10.21 -3.79 -4.53
CA VAL A 155 9.72 -3.44 -5.86
C VAL A 155 10.54 -4.15 -6.94
N TYR A 156 9.86 -4.79 -7.88
CA TYR A 156 10.45 -5.50 -9.01
C TYR A 156 9.82 -4.99 -10.31
N GLY A 157 10.62 -4.41 -11.21
CA GLY A 157 10.10 -3.88 -12.48
C GLY A 157 8.95 -2.87 -12.31
N GLY A 158 9.00 -2.04 -11.26
CA GLY A 158 7.94 -1.08 -10.92
C GLY A 158 6.73 -1.66 -10.17
N THR A 159 6.69 -2.98 -9.93
CA THR A 159 5.60 -3.65 -9.20
C THR A 159 6.01 -3.95 -7.77
N LEU A 160 5.21 -3.51 -6.79
CA LEU A 160 5.39 -3.86 -5.38
C LEU A 160 5.07 -5.35 -5.16
N CYS A 161 5.97 -6.08 -4.52
CA CYS A 161 5.78 -7.48 -4.15
C CYS A 161 4.92 -7.59 -2.89
N TYR A 162 3.80 -8.28 -3.01
CA TYR A 162 2.91 -8.70 -1.93
C TYR A 162 2.30 -10.06 -2.29
N THR A 163 1.56 -10.67 -1.37
CA THR A 163 0.86 -11.93 -1.60
C THR A 163 -0.65 -11.69 -1.56
N THR A 164 -1.32 -12.04 -2.63
CA THR A 164 -2.78 -12.04 -2.69
C THR A 164 -3.31 -13.32 -2.05
N LEU A 165 -4.14 -13.16 -1.02
CA LEU A 165 -4.90 -14.22 -0.38
C LEU A 165 -6.24 -14.38 -1.11
N ASP A 166 -6.51 -15.60 -1.56
CA ASP A 166 -7.70 -15.94 -2.35
C ASP A 166 -8.15 -17.37 -2.05
N ASP A 167 -9.36 -17.73 -2.49
CA ASP A 167 -9.95 -19.07 -2.31
C ASP A 167 -10.11 -19.45 -0.83
N VAL A 168 -11.00 -18.76 -0.12
CA VAL A 168 -11.19 -18.91 1.33
C VAL A 168 -11.93 -20.22 1.62
N ASN A 169 -11.19 -21.15 2.21
CA ASN A 169 -11.66 -22.49 2.57
C ASN A 169 -12.42 -22.50 3.89
N ASP A 170 -11.89 -21.79 4.90
CA ASP A 170 -12.44 -21.79 6.25
C ASP A 170 -12.10 -20.51 7.03
N VAL A 171 -12.89 -20.22 8.07
CA VAL A 171 -12.70 -19.12 9.00
C VAL A 171 -12.80 -19.67 10.42
N TYR A 172 -11.70 -19.56 11.17
CA TYR A 172 -11.60 -20.19 12.49
C TYR A 172 -12.12 -19.28 13.60
N GLU A 173 -11.62 -18.04 13.63
CA GLU A 173 -11.91 -17.10 14.69
C GLU A 173 -11.62 -15.65 14.28
N TRP A 174 -12.05 -14.74 15.14
CA TRP A 174 -11.45 -13.42 15.28
C TRP A 174 -11.08 -13.20 16.74
N SER A 175 -10.05 -12.40 17.02
CA SER A 175 -9.58 -12.17 18.38
C SER A 175 -9.14 -10.73 18.59
N PHE A 176 -9.21 -10.25 19.84
CA PHE A 176 -8.53 -9.01 20.22
C PHE A 176 -7.02 -9.22 20.24
N VAL A 177 -6.29 -8.22 19.73
CA VAL A 177 -4.82 -8.24 19.64
C VAL A 177 -4.26 -6.87 20.04
N ALA A 178 -2.98 -6.80 20.41
CA ALA A 178 -2.32 -5.51 20.61
C ALA A 178 -1.89 -4.86 19.29
N VAL A 179 -1.46 -5.68 18.32
CA VAL A 179 -1.01 -5.21 17.01
C VAL A 179 -1.61 -6.12 15.93
N PRO A 180 -2.55 -5.63 15.11
CA PRO A 180 -3.16 -6.42 14.05
C PRO A 180 -2.28 -6.38 12.79
N ALA A 181 -2.30 -7.46 12.01
CA ALA A 181 -1.70 -7.47 10.66
C ALA A 181 -2.37 -6.39 9.79
N GLN A 182 -3.70 -6.42 9.75
CA GLN A 182 -4.55 -5.43 9.10
C GLN A 182 -4.64 -4.15 9.95
N ARG A 183 -4.03 -3.05 9.47
CA ARG A 183 -3.84 -1.82 10.26
C ARG A 183 -5.14 -1.16 10.76
N ARG A 184 -6.26 -1.41 10.08
CA ARG A 184 -7.57 -0.86 10.42
C ARG A 184 -8.52 -1.89 11.05
N ALA A 185 -8.09 -3.13 11.22
CA ALA A 185 -8.92 -4.13 11.86
C ALA A 185 -9.09 -3.80 13.34
N GLY A 186 -10.35 -3.65 13.76
CA GLY A 186 -10.67 -3.31 15.13
C GLY A 186 -12.11 -2.87 15.33
N VAL A 187 -12.41 -2.57 16.60
CA VAL A 187 -13.66 -1.95 17.05
C VAL A 187 -13.73 -0.52 16.52
N THR A 188 -14.91 -0.16 16.03
CA THR A 188 -15.20 1.16 15.48
C THR A 188 -16.37 1.80 16.22
N LYS A 189 -16.37 3.13 16.31
CA LYS A 189 -17.42 3.87 17.03
C LYS A 189 -18.79 3.80 16.35
N THR A 190 -18.82 3.62 15.03
CA THR A 190 -20.08 3.51 14.28
C THR A 190 -19.81 3.00 12.87
N LEU A 191 -20.42 1.88 12.51
CA LEU A 191 -20.53 1.35 11.14
C LEU A 191 -21.95 1.58 10.61
N GLY A 192 -22.42 2.82 10.71
CA GLY A 192 -23.81 3.18 10.36
C GLY A 192 -24.32 4.52 10.87
N GLY A 193 -23.49 5.36 11.48
CA GLY A 193 -23.77 6.79 11.51
C GLY A 193 -23.50 7.34 10.12
N GLN A 194 -24.39 8.17 9.57
CA GLN A 194 -23.92 9.14 8.59
C GLN A 194 -22.71 9.81 9.24
N ALA A 195 -21.51 9.61 8.69
CA ALA A 195 -20.48 10.60 8.92
C ALA A 195 -21.15 11.92 8.60
N ASP A 196 -21.15 12.88 9.54
CA ASP A 196 -21.72 14.20 9.28
C ASP A 196 -21.27 14.59 7.88
N ALA A 197 -22.21 14.97 7.01
CA ALA A 197 -21.90 15.18 5.60
C ALA A 197 -20.66 16.09 5.44
N GLU A 198 -20.47 17.01 6.37
CA GLU A 198 -19.28 17.85 6.54
C GLU A 198 -17.98 17.08 6.84
N THR A 199 -17.98 16.09 7.72
CA THR A 199 -16.81 15.23 8.02
C THR A 199 -16.44 14.36 6.82
N GLU A 200 -17.43 13.85 6.11
CA GLU A 200 -17.23 13.09 4.87
C GLU A 200 -16.68 13.99 3.75
N ILE A 201 -17.29 15.17 3.53
CA ILE A 201 -16.78 16.18 2.58
C ILE A 201 -15.34 16.58 2.92
N LEU A 202 -15.04 16.82 4.19
CA LEU A 202 -13.70 17.18 4.64
C LEU A 202 -12.70 16.03 4.41
N ARG A 203 -13.09 14.80 4.69
CA ARG A 203 -12.29 13.60 4.44
C ARG A 203 -12.03 13.40 2.94
N ARG A 204 -13.03 13.66 2.08
CA ARG A 204 -12.89 13.63 0.61
C ARG A 204 -11.95 14.71 0.11
N ALA A 205 -12.18 15.95 0.50
CA ALA A 205 -11.32 17.09 0.14
C ALA A 205 -9.87 16.86 0.59
N TYR A 206 -9.67 16.31 1.79
CA TYR A 206 -8.35 15.96 2.30
C TYR A 206 -7.70 14.81 1.50
N GLY A 207 -8.47 13.77 1.15
CA GLY A 207 -8.01 12.67 0.31
C GLY A 207 -7.62 13.10 -1.11
N ASP A 208 -8.43 13.95 -1.75
CA ASP A 208 -8.14 14.57 -3.04
C ASP A 208 -6.88 15.43 -2.99
N ALA A 209 -6.75 16.26 -1.94
CA ALA A 209 -5.57 17.07 -1.73
C ALA A 209 -4.32 16.20 -1.58
N LEU A 210 -4.38 15.12 -0.78
CA LEU A 210 -3.25 14.22 -0.58
C LEU A 210 -2.85 13.50 -1.88
N ARG A 211 -3.82 13.00 -2.66
CA ARG A 211 -3.56 12.42 -3.98
C ARG A 211 -2.89 13.40 -4.93
N THR A 212 -3.37 14.64 -4.94
CA THR A 212 -2.80 15.71 -5.77
C THR A 212 -1.37 16.01 -5.34
N VAL A 213 -1.10 16.08 -4.04
CA VAL A 213 0.26 16.27 -3.50
C VAL A 213 1.18 15.12 -3.90
N ASP A 214 0.72 13.87 -3.82
CA ASP A 214 1.53 12.71 -4.23
C ASP A 214 1.86 12.75 -5.73
N GLN A 215 0.85 13.03 -6.58
CA GLN A 215 1.05 13.15 -8.03
C GLN A 215 2.02 14.28 -8.39
N LEU A 216 1.89 15.44 -7.74
CA LEU A 216 2.79 16.57 -7.93
C LEU A 216 4.19 16.25 -7.42
N SER A 217 4.31 15.58 -6.28
CA SER A 217 5.60 15.18 -5.71
C SER A 217 6.34 14.24 -6.66
N GLU A 218 5.65 13.26 -7.27
CA GLU A 218 6.25 12.37 -8.27
C GLU A 218 6.60 13.09 -9.59
N ALA A 219 5.81 14.10 -9.99
CA ALA A 219 6.20 14.95 -11.12
C ALA A 219 7.46 15.76 -10.82
N ILE A 220 7.55 16.36 -9.63
CA ILE A 220 8.73 17.13 -9.19
C ILE A 220 9.94 16.21 -9.04
N ARG A 221 9.76 14.99 -8.51
CA ARG A 221 10.83 14.00 -8.37
C ARG A 221 11.44 13.65 -9.72
N ARG A 222 10.62 13.43 -10.75
CA ARG A 222 11.07 13.21 -12.13
C ARG A 222 11.82 14.41 -12.70
N ASP A 223 11.33 15.63 -12.44
CA ASP A 223 12.02 16.86 -12.84
C ASP A 223 13.40 17.00 -12.16
N VAL A 224 13.48 16.72 -10.86
CA VAL A 224 14.72 16.76 -10.08
C VAL A 224 15.73 15.75 -10.64
N VAL A 225 15.32 14.49 -10.84
CA VAL A 225 16.19 13.45 -11.42
C VAL A 225 16.69 13.89 -12.79
N ARG A 226 15.81 14.40 -13.67
CA ARG A 226 16.21 14.93 -14.98
C ARG A 226 17.23 16.08 -14.85
N LEU A 227 17.05 16.98 -13.89
CA LEU A 227 17.97 18.09 -13.65
C LEU A 227 19.32 17.63 -13.11
N CYS A 228 19.37 16.60 -12.25
CA CYS A 228 20.62 16.02 -11.75
C CYS A 228 21.51 15.52 -12.90
N TYR A 229 20.91 14.91 -13.93
CA TYR A 229 21.63 14.37 -15.08
C TYR A 229 21.85 15.34 -16.24
N ARG A 230 21.50 16.63 -16.08
CA ARG A 230 21.54 17.62 -17.17
C ARG A 230 22.93 17.81 -17.80
N TRP A 231 23.99 17.64 -17.02
CA TRP A 231 25.39 17.80 -17.47
C TRP A 231 26.13 16.47 -17.65
N GLY A 232 25.40 15.35 -17.73
CA GLY A 232 25.95 14.01 -17.90
C GLY A 232 25.83 13.14 -16.65
N ASP A 233 26.17 11.86 -16.82
CA ASP A 233 26.15 10.86 -15.75
C ASP A 233 27.47 10.88 -14.97
N ASN A 234 27.38 11.09 -13.66
CA ASN A 234 28.51 11.02 -12.74
C ASN A 234 28.03 10.58 -11.34
N ALA A 235 28.96 10.17 -10.49
CA ALA A 235 28.66 9.65 -9.16
C ALA A 235 27.85 10.63 -8.29
N CYS A 236 28.09 11.95 -8.41
CA CYS A 236 27.34 12.96 -7.69
C CYS A 236 25.90 13.10 -8.21
N ALA A 237 25.70 13.09 -9.53
CA ALA A 237 24.37 13.13 -10.14
C ALA A 237 23.52 11.93 -9.72
N LYS A 238 24.13 10.74 -9.69
CA LYS A 238 23.48 9.51 -9.24
C LYS A 238 23.13 9.55 -7.75
N ALA A 239 24.06 9.94 -6.88
CA ALA A 239 23.81 10.05 -5.45
C ALA A 239 22.69 11.06 -5.13
N LEU A 240 22.63 12.18 -5.86
CA LEU A 240 21.56 13.19 -5.74
C LEU A 240 20.21 12.67 -6.22
N ALA A 241 20.17 11.95 -7.35
CA ALA A 241 18.96 11.33 -7.88
C ALA A 241 18.41 10.25 -6.93
N ASP A 242 19.28 9.41 -6.37
CA ASP A 242 18.91 8.40 -5.37
C ASP A 242 18.39 9.08 -4.09
N SER A 243 19.02 10.16 -3.64
CA SER A 243 18.56 10.94 -2.48
C SER A 243 17.17 11.52 -2.70
N ALA A 244 16.85 11.95 -3.92
CA ALA A 244 15.54 12.48 -4.27
C ALA A 244 14.41 11.44 -4.13
N LEU A 245 14.68 10.12 -4.12
CA LEU A 245 13.68 9.06 -3.88
C LEU A 245 13.15 9.02 -2.44
N HIS A 246 13.83 9.67 -1.51
CA HIS A 246 13.48 9.67 -0.09
C HIS A 246 13.05 11.04 0.45
N MET A 247 12.98 12.05 -0.43
CA MET A 247 12.57 13.40 -0.07
C MET A 247 11.05 13.56 -0.04
N ASP A 248 10.58 14.42 0.86
CA ASP A 248 9.20 14.91 0.88
C ASP A 248 8.96 16.00 -0.19
N ALA A 249 7.70 16.41 -0.36
CA ALA A 249 7.29 17.38 -1.37
C ALA A 249 8.01 18.75 -1.23
N ALA A 250 8.22 19.23 0.00
CA ALA A 250 8.84 20.52 0.26
C ALA A 250 10.35 20.48 -0.01
N GLN A 251 11.00 19.39 0.37
CA GLN A 251 12.40 19.12 0.08
C GLN A 251 12.63 19.00 -1.43
N LEU A 252 11.76 18.28 -2.16
CA LEU A 252 11.82 18.15 -3.61
C LEU A 252 11.67 19.50 -4.33
N LEU A 253 10.74 20.35 -3.89
CA LEU A 253 10.57 21.72 -4.42
C LEU A 253 11.83 22.56 -4.22
N THR A 254 12.42 22.51 -3.02
CA THR A 254 13.63 23.25 -2.67
C THR A 254 14.81 22.80 -3.53
N LEU A 255 15.00 21.49 -3.68
CA LEU A 255 16.06 20.92 -4.50
C LEU A 255 15.89 21.30 -5.98
N ARG A 256 14.67 21.20 -6.52
CA ARG A 256 14.37 21.62 -7.89
C ARG A 256 14.77 23.09 -8.14
N GLN A 257 14.41 24.00 -7.22
CA GLN A 257 14.76 25.41 -7.34
C GLN A 257 16.27 25.64 -7.32
N SER A 258 17.00 24.94 -6.45
CA SER A 258 18.47 25.03 -6.37
C SER A 258 19.14 24.54 -7.65
N LEU A 259 18.68 23.40 -8.20
CA LEU A 259 19.20 22.87 -9.47
C LEU A 259 18.88 23.77 -10.66
N GLN A 260 17.72 24.45 -10.65
CA GLN A 260 17.35 25.44 -11.66
C GLN A 260 18.20 26.72 -11.57
N LYS A 261 18.49 27.22 -10.36
CA LYS A 261 19.34 28.41 -10.15
C LYS A 261 20.82 28.14 -10.46
N GLY A 262 21.30 26.93 -10.19
CA GLY A 262 22.63 26.48 -10.60
C GLY A 262 22.82 26.40 -12.12
N ALA A 263 21.76 26.61 -12.92
CA ALA A 263 21.81 26.69 -14.37
C ALA A 263 22.17 28.08 -14.93
N ALA A 264 22.75 28.98 -14.12
CA ALA A 264 23.41 30.17 -14.66
C ALA A 264 24.61 29.73 -15.51
N PRO A 265 24.79 30.23 -16.74
CA PRO A 265 25.91 29.83 -17.57
C PRO A 265 27.22 30.29 -16.91
N ALA A 266 28.14 29.34 -16.68
CA ALA A 266 29.53 29.70 -16.48
C ALA A 266 29.98 30.47 -17.72
N ALA A 267 30.36 31.72 -17.52
CA ALA A 267 30.85 32.61 -18.56
C ALA A 267 32.12 32.00 -19.19
N GLY A 268 31.95 31.39 -20.35
CA GLY A 268 33.02 31.07 -21.28
C GLY A 268 32.48 31.39 -22.67
N LYS A 269 32.92 32.51 -23.24
CA LYS A 269 32.62 32.85 -24.64
C LYS A 269 32.96 31.65 -25.54
N PRO A 270 32.12 31.27 -26.51
CA PRO A 270 32.58 30.39 -27.57
C PRO A 270 33.66 31.14 -28.34
N ILE A 271 34.90 30.68 -28.26
CA ILE A 271 35.92 31.07 -29.23
C ILE A 271 35.57 30.32 -30.50
N LEU A 272 34.99 31.03 -31.47
CA LEU A 272 34.90 30.53 -32.83
C LEU A 272 36.34 30.39 -33.36
N PRO A 273 36.72 29.24 -33.95
CA PRO A 273 38.01 29.14 -34.61
C PRO A 273 38.04 30.13 -35.78
N GLU A 274 39.06 30.99 -35.83
CA GLU A 274 39.38 31.76 -37.02
C GLU A 274 39.65 30.77 -38.17
N ASN A 275 38.92 30.96 -39.27
CA ASN A 275 39.01 30.16 -40.49
C ASN A 275 40.47 29.87 -40.89
N PRO A 276 40.89 28.61 -41.01
CA PRO A 276 42.01 28.27 -41.86
C PRO A 276 41.53 28.29 -43.31
N HIS A 277 42.04 29.28 -44.05
CA HIS A 277 42.18 29.36 -45.50
C HIS A 277 41.74 28.10 -46.30
N MET A 278 40.72 28.23 -47.15
CA MET A 278 40.49 27.28 -48.24
C MET A 278 41.64 27.39 -49.27
N PRO A 279 42.21 26.29 -49.78
CA PRO A 279 42.94 26.31 -51.04
C PRO A 279 41.99 26.09 -52.22
N ALA A 280 42.34 26.70 -53.35
CA ALA A 280 41.57 26.75 -54.58
C ALA A 280 41.52 25.40 -55.34
N LYS A 281 40.51 25.29 -56.22
CA LYS A 281 40.17 24.13 -57.03
C LYS A 281 41.25 23.73 -58.06
N ASN A 282 41.41 22.42 -58.19
CA ASN A 282 41.76 21.57 -59.35
C ASN A 282 42.86 22.02 -60.34
N GLY A 283 43.88 21.16 -60.47
CA GLY A 283 44.78 21.10 -61.63
C GLY A 283 45.67 19.85 -61.61
N LEU A 284 45.23 18.81 -62.31
CA LEU A 284 45.99 17.82 -63.10
C LEU A 284 47.40 17.32 -62.66
N SER A 285 47.43 15.99 -62.49
CA SER A 285 48.35 15.01 -63.10
C SER A 285 49.84 14.91 -62.69
N ALA A 286 50.15 13.67 -62.29
CA ALA A 286 51.20 12.81 -62.84
C ALA A 286 52.67 13.00 -62.41
N PHE A 287 53.17 11.90 -61.83
CA PHE A 287 54.51 11.32 -62.00
C PHE A 287 55.75 12.14 -61.58
N SER A 288 56.44 11.64 -60.56
CA SER A 288 57.89 11.44 -60.67
C SER A 288 58.33 10.26 -59.81
N LEU A 289 59.00 9.30 -60.46
CA LEU A 289 59.74 8.20 -59.86
C LEU A 289 61.07 8.69 -59.29
N GLY A 290 61.54 7.98 -58.26
CA GLY A 290 62.93 7.91 -57.86
C GLY A 290 63.09 8.07 -56.35
N SER A 291 63.87 7.30 -55.61
CA SER A 291 64.71 6.12 -55.90
C SER A 291 64.99 5.46 -54.55
N MET A 292 65.24 4.15 -54.59
CA MET A 292 66.16 3.35 -53.75
C MET A 292 66.86 4.09 -52.59
N GLU A 293 66.83 3.55 -51.36
CA GLU A 293 67.84 2.56 -50.94
C GLU A 293 67.34 1.55 -49.89
N ARG A 294 67.90 0.34 -49.99
CA ARG A 294 67.79 -0.77 -49.05
C ARG A 294 68.83 -0.62 -47.94
N SER A 295 68.52 -1.09 -46.75
CA SER A 295 69.48 -1.87 -45.96
C SER A 295 68.74 -2.84 -45.05
N GLU A 296 69.05 -4.12 -45.24
CA GLU A 296 68.69 -5.27 -44.43
C GLU A 296 69.40 -5.24 -43.06
N ASP A 297 68.83 -5.97 -42.09
CA ASP A 297 69.47 -6.79 -41.04
C ASP A 297 68.41 -6.98 -39.92
N ALA A 298 67.73 -8.12 -39.72
CA ALA A 298 68.15 -9.50 -39.47
C ALA A 298 68.77 -9.74 -38.07
N HIS A 299 68.03 -10.54 -37.29
CA HIS A 299 68.43 -11.37 -36.15
C HIS A 299 68.87 -10.71 -34.83
N GLU A 300 68.01 -10.82 -33.80
CA GLU A 300 68.12 -11.86 -32.75
C GLU A 300 66.73 -12.10 -32.09
#